data_AF-A0AAV3GGU0-F1
#
_entry.id   AF-A0AAV3GGU0-F1
#
_cell.length_a   1.000
_cell.length_b   1.000
_cell.length_c   1.000
_cell.angle_alpha   90.00
_cell.angle_beta   90.00
_cell.angle_gamma   90.00
#
_symmetry.space_group_name_H-M   'P 1'
#
loop_
_entity.id
_entity.type
_entity.pdbx_description
1 polymer ?
#
loop_
_entity_poly.entity_id
_entity_poly.type
_entity_poly.pdbx_seq_one_letter_code
_entity_poly.pdbx_strand_id
1 'polypeptide(L)'
;MNKKAGEQMDIMEKINQFRDERNWRPHHNEKDLALSICLEAAELLELFQWKTAEEGIKQEERIKEELADVLIYSYMMADNLGFDLDEIIEEKLKKNALKYPVPH
;
A
#
# COMPACT_ATOMS: atom_id res chain seq x y z
N MET A 1 -13.03 -13.55 16.47
CA MET A 1 -13.01 -12.87 17.78
C MET A 1 -14.07 -11.77 17.75
N ASN A 2 -14.94 -11.69 18.76
CA ASN A 2 -15.95 -10.62 18.84
C ASN A 2 -15.25 -9.30 19.20
N LYS A 3 -15.17 -8.35 18.26
CA LYS A 3 -14.76 -6.98 18.57
C LYS A 3 -15.78 -6.34 19.51
N LYS A 4 -15.29 -5.69 20.57
CA LYS A 4 -16.13 -4.96 21.53
C LYS A 4 -16.73 -3.74 20.84
N ALA A 5 -18.01 -3.47 21.09
CA ALA A 5 -18.67 -2.25 20.64
C ALA A 5 -17.89 -1.03 21.16
N GLY A 6 -17.18 -0.34 20.26
CA GLY A 6 -16.34 0.83 20.58
C GLY A 6 -14.93 0.83 19.99
N GLU A 7 -14.43 -0.28 19.43
CA GLU A 7 -13.14 -0.28 18.72
C GLU A 7 -13.26 0.41 17.36
N GLN A 8 -12.46 1.46 17.16
CA GLN A 8 -12.34 2.14 15.88
C GLN A 8 -11.72 1.17 14.86
N MET A 9 -12.34 1.05 13.68
CA MET A 9 -11.80 0.23 12.60
C MET A 9 -10.40 0.68 12.21
N ASP A 10 -9.51 -0.28 12.02
CA ASP A 10 -8.19 0.01 11.45
C ASP A 10 -8.31 0.33 9.95
N ILE A 11 -7.19 0.71 9.33
CA ILE A 11 -7.20 1.12 7.93
C ILE A 11 -7.49 -0.05 6.97
N MET A 12 -6.98 -1.24 7.28
CA MET A 12 -7.16 -2.43 6.46
C MET A 12 -8.63 -2.86 6.47
N GLU A 13 -9.28 -2.78 7.62
CA GLU A 13 -10.71 -3.02 7.75
C GLU A 13 -11.55 -2.03 6.96
N LYS A 14 -11.18 -0.74 6.96
CA LYS A 14 -11.88 0.28 6.15
C LYS A 14 -11.72 0.03 4.65
N ILE A 15 -10.52 -0.34 4.21
CA ILE A 15 -10.23 -0.69 2.80
C ILE A 15 -11.07 -1.90 2.38
N ASN A 16 -11.07 -2.94 3.21
CA ASN A 16 -11.84 -4.16 2.96
C ASN A 16 -13.34 -3.88 2.92
N GLN A 17 -13.87 -3.13 3.88
CA GLN A 17 -15.27 -2.71 3.89
C GLN A 17 -15.61 -1.95 2.60
N PHE A 18 -14.79 -0.97 2.20
CA PHE A 18 -15.02 -0.19 0.99
C PHE A 18 -15.05 -1.06 -0.27
N ARG A 19 -14.13 -2.03 -0.38
CA ARG A 19 -14.05 -3.00 -1.47
C ARG A 19 -15.28 -3.91 -1.50
N ASP A 20 -15.65 -4.45 -0.35
CA ASP A 20 -16.69 -5.47 -0.22
C ASP A 20 -18.10 -4.86 -0.39
N GLU A 21 -18.34 -3.62 0.07
CA GLU A 21 -19.57 -2.85 -0.18
C GLU A 21 -19.88 -2.66 -1.68
N ARG A 22 -18.83 -2.69 -2.52
CA ARG A 22 -18.93 -2.54 -3.97
C ARG A 22 -18.89 -3.89 -4.70
N ASN A 23 -18.81 -5.00 -3.96
CA ASN A 23 -18.66 -6.35 -4.51
C ASN A 23 -17.44 -6.46 -5.46
N TRP A 24 -16.35 -5.76 -5.15
CA TRP A 24 -15.15 -5.72 -5.99
C TRP A 24 -14.17 -6.86 -5.73
N ARG A 25 -14.29 -7.55 -4.58
CA ARG A 25 -13.39 -8.64 -4.21
C ARG A 25 -13.19 -9.71 -5.32
N PRO A 26 -14.20 -10.13 -6.09
CA PRO A 26 -14.01 -11.06 -7.21
C PRO A 26 -13.09 -10.55 -8.34
N HIS A 27 -12.96 -9.23 -8.48
CA HIS A 27 -12.10 -8.58 -9.48
C HIS A 27 -10.70 -8.26 -8.95
N HIS A 28 -10.48 -8.39 -7.64
CA HIS A 28 -9.22 -8.10 -6.97
C HIS A 28 -8.51 -9.41 -6.59
N ASN A 29 -8.22 -10.27 -7.57
CA ASN A 29 -7.28 -11.39 -7.36
C ASN A 29 -5.83 -10.89 -7.33
N GLU A 30 -4.90 -11.74 -6.90
CA GLU A 30 -3.51 -11.36 -6.63
C GLU A 30 -2.80 -10.87 -7.90
N LYS A 31 -3.09 -11.48 -9.05
CA LYS A 31 -2.50 -11.06 -10.34
C LYS A 31 -3.00 -9.68 -10.73
N ASP A 32 -4.30 -9.41 -10.62
CA ASP A 32 -4.86 -8.11 -10.97
C ASP A 32 -4.47 -7.02 -9.97
N LEU A 33 -4.38 -7.34 -8.66
CA LEU A 33 -3.84 -6.44 -7.65
C LEU A 33 -2.36 -6.09 -7.88
N ALA A 34 -1.54 -7.07 -8.30
CA ALA A 34 -0.14 -6.82 -8.67
C ALA A 34 -0.03 -5.85 -9.85
N LEU A 35 -0.94 -5.98 -10.84
CA LEU A 35 -1.01 -5.05 -11.96
C LEU A 35 -1.42 -3.65 -11.47
N SER A 36 -2.45 -3.52 -10.64
CA SER A 36 -2.86 -2.24 -10.07
C SER A 36 -1.72 -1.57 -9.31
N ILE A 37 -1.01 -2.28 -8.41
CA ILE A 37 0.15 -1.72 -7.69
C ILE A 37 1.20 -1.15 -8.65
N CYS A 38 1.48 -1.85 -9.76
CA CYS A 38 2.43 -1.40 -10.77
C CYS A 38 1.94 -0.14 -11.50
N LEU A 39 0.65 -0.08 -11.84
CA LEU A 39 0.04 1.06 -12.51
C LEU A 39 0.09 2.32 -11.63
N GLU A 40 -0.36 2.23 -10.37
CA GLU A 40 -0.35 3.40 -9.47
C GLU A 40 1.07 3.84 -9.11
N ALA A 41 2.02 2.89 -9.03
CA ALA A 41 3.42 3.23 -8.86
C ALA A 41 3.97 3.98 -10.09
N ALA A 42 3.46 3.69 -11.28
CA ALA A 42 3.79 4.44 -12.49
C ALA A 42 3.15 5.83 -12.48
N GLU A 43 1.90 5.99 -12.00
CA GLU A 43 1.27 7.30 -11.85
C GLU A 43 2.05 8.19 -10.86
N LEU A 44 2.49 7.62 -9.73
CA LEU A 44 3.38 8.29 -8.79
C LEU A 44 4.71 8.70 -9.45
N LEU A 45 5.29 7.82 -10.29
CA LEU A 45 6.52 8.11 -11.03
C LEU A 45 6.32 9.25 -12.03
N GLU A 46 5.17 9.33 -12.70
CA GLU A 46 4.85 10.37 -13.68
C GLU A 46 4.91 11.78 -13.07
N LEU A 47 4.64 11.93 -11.77
CA LEU A 47 4.76 13.20 -11.07
C LEU A 47 6.18 13.78 -11.11
N PHE A 48 7.18 12.93 -11.30
CA PHE A 48 8.60 13.28 -11.36
C PHE A 48 9.19 13.17 -12.78
N GLN A 49 8.40 12.71 -13.75
CA GLN A 49 8.87 12.55 -15.13
C GLN A 49 9.23 13.93 -15.72
N TRP A 50 10.46 14.05 -16.24
CA TRP A 50 11.01 15.29 -16.83
C TRP A 50 11.11 16.49 -15.88
N LYS A 51 11.06 16.24 -14.56
CA LYS A 51 11.13 17.26 -13.51
C LYS A 51 12.29 16.96 -12.57
N THR A 52 12.80 17.98 -11.87
CA THR A 52 13.64 17.74 -10.70
C THR A 52 12.79 17.23 -9.53
N ALA A 53 13.44 16.68 -8.49
CA ALA A 53 12.74 16.24 -7.29
C ALA A 53 12.00 17.42 -6.61
N GLU A 54 12.64 18.58 -6.55
CA GLU A 54 12.08 19.81 -5.95
C GLU A 54 10.86 20.35 -6.71
N GLU A 55 10.79 20.10 -8.02
CA GLU A 55 9.63 20.44 -8.83
C GLU A 55 8.49 19.42 -8.64
N GLY A 56 8.84 18.13 -8.61
CA GLY A 56 7.88 17.05 -8.42
C GLY A 56 7.10 17.18 -7.10
N ILE A 57 7.80 17.42 -5.99
CA ILE A 57 7.19 17.54 -4.64
C ILE A 57 6.19 18.68 -4.49
N LYS A 58 6.17 19.66 -5.41
CA LYS A 58 5.17 20.74 -5.40
C LYS A 58 3.75 20.23 -5.72
N GLN A 59 3.62 19.03 -6.26
CA GLN A 59 2.34 18.35 -6.53
C GLN A 59 1.90 17.51 -5.31
N GLU A 60 1.95 18.08 -4.11
CA GLU A 60 1.76 17.37 -2.83
C GLU A 60 0.47 16.53 -2.79
N GLU A 61 -0.66 17.10 -3.19
CA GLU A 61 -1.95 16.40 -3.15
C GLU A 61 -1.96 15.18 -4.08
N ARG A 62 -1.43 15.32 -5.30
CA ARG A 62 -1.31 14.16 -6.21
C ARG A 62 -0.37 13.11 -5.67
N ILE A 63 0.76 13.50 -5.05
CA ILE A 63 1.67 12.53 -4.43
C ILE A 63 0.94 11.73 -3.34
N LYS A 64 0.12 12.38 -2.53
CA LYS A 64 -0.67 11.69 -1.49
C LYS A 64 -1.66 10.71 -2.10
N GLU A 65 -2.34 11.10 -3.20
CA GLU A 65 -3.28 10.25 -3.92
C GLU A 65 -2.59 9.00 -4.47
N GLU A 66 -1.58 9.16 -5.35
CA GLU A 66 -0.96 8.00 -6.01
C GLU A 66 -0.24 7.08 -5.00
N LEU A 67 0.38 7.67 -3.96
CA LEU A 67 1.01 6.88 -2.90
C LEU A 67 -0.03 6.12 -2.07
N ALA A 68 -1.19 6.74 -1.79
CA ALA A 68 -2.27 6.05 -1.09
C ALA A 68 -2.81 4.90 -1.93
N ASP A 69 -2.96 5.06 -3.24
CA ASP A 69 -3.47 4.01 -4.12
C ASP A 69 -2.51 2.81 -4.19
N VAL A 70 -1.19 3.04 -4.31
CA VAL A 70 -0.16 1.99 -4.20
C VAL A 70 -0.33 1.20 -2.89
N LEU A 71 -0.51 1.91 -1.77
CA LEU A 71 -0.66 1.29 -0.46
C LEU A 71 -1.99 0.52 -0.36
N ILE A 72 -3.11 1.09 -0.81
CA ILE A 72 -4.44 0.48 -0.75
C ILE A 72 -4.45 -0.86 -1.48
N TYR A 73 -3.92 -0.94 -2.71
CA TYR A 73 -3.85 -2.21 -3.43
C TYR A 73 -2.88 -3.20 -2.78
N SER A 74 -1.79 -2.71 -2.17
CA SER A 74 -0.88 -3.55 -1.37
C SER A 74 -1.57 -4.14 -0.14
N TYR A 75 -2.39 -3.36 0.58
CA TYR A 75 -3.21 -3.83 1.69
C TYR A 75 -4.21 -4.88 1.23
N MET A 76 -4.91 -4.65 0.11
CA MET A 76 -5.84 -5.64 -0.44
C MET A 76 -5.16 -6.95 -0.82
N MET A 77 -3.93 -6.88 -1.34
CA MET A 77 -3.13 -8.07 -1.66
C MET A 77 -2.70 -8.82 -0.40
N ALA A 78 -2.23 -8.10 0.62
CA ALA A 78 -1.88 -8.69 1.91
C ALA A 78 -3.09 -9.38 2.55
N ASP A 79 -4.28 -8.74 2.51
CA ASP A 79 -5.53 -9.31 2.99
C ASP A 79 -5.87 -10.64 2.30
N ASN A 80 -5.82 -10.66 0.97
CA ASN A 80 -6.11 -11.87 0.21
C ASN A 80 -5.17 -13.03 0.55
N LEU A 81 -3.89 -12.73 0.82
CA LEU A 81 -2.86 -13.70 1.12
C LEU A 81 -2.79 -14.07 2.62
N GLY A 82 -3.57 -13.38 3.47
CA GLY A 82 -3.55 -13.57 4.92
C GLY A 82 -2.26 -13.08 5.58
N PHE A 83 -1.62 -12.06 5.02
CA PHE A 83 -0.40 -11.47 5.56
C PHE A 83 -0.72 -10.31 6.50
N ASP A 84 -0.04 -10.28 7.64
CA ASP A 84 0.05 -9.09 8.48
C ASP A 84 1.11 -8.14 7.89
N LEU A 85 0.69 -6.92 7.54
CA LEU A 85 1.56 -5.99 6.81
C LEU A 85 2.73 -5.51 7.68
N ASP A 86 2.50 -5.30 8.98
CA ASP A 86 3.52 -4.84 9.91
C ASP A 86 4.56 -5.95 10.11
N GLU A 87 4.12 -7.21 10.27
CA GLU A 87 4.99 -8.37 10.40
C GLU A 87 5.92 -8.53 9.18
N ILE A 88 5.37 -8.50 7.95
CA ILE A 88 6.20 -8.68 6.75
C ILE A 88 7.18 -7.52 6.52
N ILE A 89 6.82 -6.30 6.93
CA ILE A 89 7.70 -5.12 6.87
C ILE A 89 8.82 -5.27 7.90
N GLU A 90 8.51 -5.62 9.15
CA GLU A 90 9.50 -5.83 10.20
C GLU A 90 10.51 -6.92 9.82
N GLU A 91 10.04 -8.06 9.29
CA GLU A 91 10.92 -9.11 8.80
C GLU A 91 11.83 -8.61 7.68
N LYS A 92 11.29 -7.82 6.75
CA LYS A 92 12.07 -7.27 5.65
C LYS A 92 13.12 -6.29 6.13
N LEU A 93 12.79 -5.44 7.11
CA LEU A 93 13.74 -4.50 7.73
C LEU A 93 14.88 -5.25 8.44
N LYS A 94 14.59 -6.31 9.21
CA LYS A 94 15.61 -7.17 9.83
C LYS A 94 16.55 -7.76 8.78
N LYS A 95 16.00 -8.31 7.69
CA LYS A 95 16.78 -8.85 6.56
C LYS A 95 17.63 -7.76 5.87
N ASN A 96 17.09 -6.56 5.69
CA ASN A 96 17.81 -5.43 5.07
C ASN A 96 18.94 -4.90 5.95
N ALA A 97 18.76 -4.83 7.27
CA ALA A 97 19.80 -4.39 8.21
C ALA A 97 21.01 -5.34 8.22
N LEU A 98 20.77 -6.65 8.04
CA LEU A 98 21.86 -7.63 7.88
C LEU A 98 22.58 -7.47 6.53
N LYS A 99 21.84 -7.15 5.47
CA LYS A 99 22.40 -6.95 4.13
C LYS A 99 23.17 -5.63 3.98
N TYR A 100 22.72 -4.58 4.69
CA TYR A 100 23.25 -3.23 4.64
C TYR A 100 23.50 -2.71 6.07
N PRO A 101 24.60 -3.14 6.72
CA PRO A 101 24.91 -2.71 8.08
C PRO A 101 25.28 -1.23 8.14
N VAL A 102 25.10 -0.61 9.32
CA VAL A 102 25.53 0.77 9.56
C VAL A 102 27.05 0.85 9.39
N PRO A 103 27.57 1.78 8.57
CA PRO A 103 29.01 1.99 8.44
C PRO A 103 29.65 2.27 9.81
N HIS A 104 30.82 1.69 10.05
CA HIS A 104 31.65 1.96 11.22
C HIS A 104 32.39 3.28 11.11
#